data_AF-A0A6B2LWB7-F1
#
_entry.id   AF-A0A6B2LWB7-F1
#
_cell.length_a   1.000
_cell.length_b   1.000
_cell.length_c   1.000
_cell.angle_alpha   90.00
_cell.angle_beta   90.00
_cell.angle_gamma   90.00
#
_symmetry.space_group_name_H-M   'P 1'
#
loop_
_entity.id
_entity.type
_entity.pdbx_description
1 polymer ?
#
loop_
_entity_poly.entity_id
_entity_poly.type
_entity_poly.pdbx_seq_one_letter_code
_entity_poly.pdbx_strand_id
1 'polypeptide(L)'
;MRVVYPRFHQFTGHITIGGSICIKDLTRSGWSSNNQLQPFFVLIRQLLIDGGALIDLSDPYQDYTEGEARAAFARVAQQHGWE
;
A
#
# COMPACT_ATOMS: atom_id res chain seq x y z
N MET A 1 -2.19 4.59 -4.33
CA MET A 1 -0.74 4.81 -4.06
C MET A 1 -0.05 3.46 -3.99
N ARG A 2 1.23 3.36 -4.39
CA ARG A 2 1.97 2.10 -4.38
C ARG A 2 3.42 2.32 -3.97
N VAL A 3 4.03 1.28 -3.41
CA VAL A 3 5.47 1.14 -3.26
C VAL A 3 6.04 0.68 -4.60
N VAL A 4 7.21 1.19 -4.97
CA VAL A 4 7.95 0.74 -6.15
C VAL A 4 9.05 -0.23 -5.72
N TYR A 5 9.83 0.17 -4.72
CA TYR A 5 10.92 -0.59 -4.10
C TYR A 5 11.11 -0.12 -2.64
N PRO A 6 11.74 -0.93 -1.76
CA PRO A 6 12.04 -2.36 -1.92
C PRO A 6 10.78 -3.23 -1.73
N ARG A 7 10.90 -4.55 -1.93
CA ARG A 7 9.84 -5.50 -1.55
C ARG A 7 9.79 -5.72 -0.04
N PHE A 8 8.60 -6.00 0.45
CA PHE A 8 8.32 -6.26 1.86
C PHE A 8 7.84 -7.69 2.06
N HIS A 9 8.13 -8.25 3.24
CA HIS A 9 7.55 -9.52 3.65
C HIS A 9 6.01 -9.43 3.66
N GLN A 10 5.35 -10.51 3.24
CA GLN A 10 3.89 -10.59 3.24
C GLN A 10 3.33 -10.30 4.65
N PHE A 11 2.20 -9.59 4.68
CA PHE A 11 1.48 -9.22 5.92
C PHE A 11 2.24 -8.24 6.83
N THR A 12 3.22 -7.52 6.32
CA THR A 12 3.91 -6.44 7.05
C THR A 12 3.65 -5.07 6.43
N GLY A 13 3.68 -4.03 7.25
CA GLY A 13 3.64 -2.61 6.82
C GLY A 13 2.37 -2.16 6.10
N HIS A 14 1.28 -2.93 6.16
CA HIS A 14 0.05 -2.69 5.36
C HIS A 14 0.29 -2.65 3.85
N ILE A 15 1.36 -3.30 3.37
CA ILE A 15 1.67 -3.41 1.95
C ILE A 15 1.14 -4.76 1.45
N THR A 16 0.41 -4.74 0.35
CA THR A 16 -0.09 -5.96 -0.29
C THR A 16 1.04 -6.71 -1.00
N ILE A 17 0.79 -7.97 -1.38
CA ILE A 17 1.73 -8.77 -2.17
C ILE A 17 2.16 -8.09 -3.49
N GLY A 18 1.35 -7.18 -4.02
CA GLY A 18 1.65 -6.42 -5.24
C GLY A 18 2.26 -5.04 -5.00
N GLY A 19 2.51 -4.64 -3.75
CA GLY A 19 3.10 -3.34 -3.44
C GLY A 19 2.08 -2.19 -3.30
N SER A 20 0.78 -2.47 -3.31
CA SER A 20 -0.23 -1.45 -3.00
C SER A 20 -0.37 -1.25 -1.49
N ILE A 21 -0.65 -0.02 -1.05
CA ILE A 21 -0.92 0.25 0.37
C ILE A 21 -2.39 -0.04 0.65
N CYS A 22 -2.67 -0.88 1.65
CA CYS A 22 -4.01 -1.30 2.03
C CYS A 22 -4.64 -0.31 3.03
N ILE A 23 -5.18 0.82 2.53
CA ILE A 23 -5.99 1.74 3.34
C ILE A 23 -7.21 2.28 2.62
N LYS A 24 -8.27 2.48 3.39
CA LYS A 24 -9.55 3.02 2.92
C LYS A 24 -9.44 4.47 2.49
N ASP A 25 -8.62 5.29 3.14
CA ASP A 25 -8.56 6.74 2.83
C ASP A 25 -8.04 7.06 1.42
N LEU A 26 -7.46 6.06 0.73
CA LEU A 26 -7.02 6.15 -0.66
C LEU A 26 -8.03 5.55 -1.67
N THR A 27 -9.21 5.14 -1.23
CA THR A 27 -10.30 4.64 -2.10
C THR A 27 -11.15 5.80 -2.59
N ARG A 28 -12.04 5.60 -3.58
CA ARG A 28 -12.92 6.69 -4.06
C ARG A 28 -13.87 7.17 -2.97
N SER A 29 -14.27 6.24 -2.10
CA SER A 29 -15.10 6.49 -0.93
C SER A 29 -14.36 7.20 0.22
N GLY A 30 -13.03 7.08 0.32
CA GLY A 30 -12.21 7.74 1.35
C GLY A 30 -11.52 9.02 0.90
N TRP A 31 -11.29 9.20 -0.41
CA TRP A 31 -10.58 10.34 -0.97
C TRP A 31 -11.50 11.54 -1.26
N SER A 32 -11.08 12.75 -0.86
CA SER A 32 -11.71 14.03 -1.22
C SER A 32 -10.71 14.92 -1.96
N SER A 33 -11.17 15.75 -2.90
CA SER A 33 -10.31 16.72 -3.61
C SER A 33 -9.70 17.79 -2.70
N ASN A 34 -10.26 17.99 -1.49
CA ASN A 34 -9.73 18.92 -0.51
C ASN A 34 -8.55 18.35 0.31
N ASN A 35 -8.23 17.08 0.11
CA ASN A 35 -7.19 16.39 0.84
C ASN A 35 -5.80 16.88 0.43
N GLN A 36 -5.04 17.44 1.38
CA GLN A 36 -3.64 17.77 1.19
C GLN A 36 -2.77 16.50 1.18
N LEU A 37 -1.70 16.48 0.39
CA LEU A 37 -0.81 15.31 0.30
C LEU A 37 0.06 15.10 1.56
N GLN A 38 0.47 16.16 2.26
CA GLN A 38 1.31 16.05 3.47
C GLN A 38 0.74 15.08 4.52
N PRO A 39 -0.54 15.20 4.95
CA PRO A 39 -1.15 14.25 5.88
C PRO A 39 -1.04 12.78 5.44
N PHE A 40 -1.10 12.48 4.14
CA PHE A 40 -0.95 11.11 3.65
C PHE A 40 0.44 10.56 3.87
N PHE A 41 1.49 11.36 3.69
CA PHE A 41 2.86 10.89 3.96
C PHE A 41 3.06 10.53 5.43
N VAL A 42 2.46 11.31 6.34
CA VAL A 42 2.48 11.00 7.78
C VAL A 42 1.71 9.72 8.06
N LEU A 43 0.51 9.59 7.49
CA LEU A 43 -0.32 8.38 7.61
C LEU A 43 0.40 7.13 7.10
N ILE A 44 1.04 7.20 5.93
CA ILE A 44 1.79 6.09 5.34
C ILE A 44 2.93 5.67 6.25
N ARG A 45 3.67 6.62 6.80
CA ARG A 45 4.73 6.33 7.77
C ARG A 45 4.17 5.59 8.99
N GLN A 46 3.03 6.06 9.51
CA GLN A 46 2.39 5.43 10.66
C GLN A 46 1.97 3.99 10.35
N LEU A 47 1.37 3.74 9.19
CA LEU A 47 1.00 2.38 8.76
C LEU A 47 2.20 1.46 8.64
N LEU A 48 3.33 1.93 8.10
CA LEU A 48 4.55 1.12 8.03
C LEU A 48 5.03 0.73 9.42
N ILE A 49 4.97 1.65 10.39
CA ILE A 49 5.37 1.39 11.78
C ILE A 49 4.39 0.42 12.45
N ASP A 50 3.09 0.69 12.39
CA ASP A 50 2.04 -0.10 13.04
C ASP A 50 1.96 -1.53 12.48
N GLY A 51 2.13 -1.66 11.17
CA GLY A 51 2.17 -2.95 10.48
C GLY A 51 3.49 -3.69 10.62
N GLY A 52 4.48 -3.14 11.33
CA GLY A 52 5.80 -3.74 11.51
C GLY A 52 6.49 -4.06 10.19
N ALA A 53 6.61 -3.07 9.30
CA ALA A 53 7.12 -3.26 7.96
C ALA A 53 8.52 -3.89 7.95
N LEU A 54 8.69 -5.03 7.25
CA LEU A 54 9.97 -5.73 7.10
C LEU A 54 10.34 -5.82 5.63
N ILE A 55 11.58 -5.43 5.31
CA ILE A 55 12.12 -5.52 3.94
C ILE A 55 12.49 -6.97 3.67
N ASP A 56 12.07 -7.47 2.50
CA ASP A 56 12.53 -8.76 1.99
C ASP A 56 13.87 -8.58 1.27
N LEU A 57 14.92 -9.18 1.82
CA LEU A 57 16.28 -9.12 1.29
C LEU A 57 16.65 -10.33 0.44
N SER A 58 15.73 -11.27 0.22
CA SER A 58 16.01 -12.50 -0.54
C SER A 58 16.20 -12.26 -2.03
N ASP A 59 15.47 -11.28 -2.61
CA ASP A 59 15.62 -10.84 -4.00
C ASP A 59 15.59 -9.29 -4.09
N PRO A 60 16.73 -8.62 -3.82
CA PRO A 60 16.79 -7.16 -3.71
C PRO A 60 16.63 -6.42 -5.04
N TYR A 61 16.67 -7.13 -6.18
CA TYR A 61 16.56 -6.54 -7.52
C TYR A 61 15.13 -6.65 -8.09
N GLN A 62 14.20 -7.24 -7.35
CA GLN A 62 12.86 -7.51 -7.83
C GLN A 62 11.86 -6.45 -7.35
N ASP A 63 11.65 -5.41 -8.16
CA ASP A 63 10.71 -4.33 -7.84
C ASP A 63 9.23 -4.71 -8.01
N TYR A 64 8.35 -3.97 -7.34
CA TYR A 64 6.91 -4.06 -7.58
C TYR A 64 6.55 -3.39 -8.91
N THR A 65 5.79 -4.12 -9.74
CA THR A 65 5.21 -3.56 -10.97
C THR A 65 3.90 -2.82 -10.68
N GLU A 66 3.52 -1.90 -11.56
CA GLU A 66 2.23 -1.23 -11.45
C GLU A 66 1.06 -2.22 -11.58
N GLY A 67 1.18 -3.21 -12.48
CA GLY A 67 0.14 -4.21 -12.72
C GLY A 67 -0.15 -5.06 -11.48
N GLU A 68 0.89 -5.51 -10.79
CA GLU A 68 0.75 -6.24 -9.52
C GLU A 68 0.06 -5.39 -8.45
N ALA A 69 0.49 -4.13 -8.29
CA ALA A 69 -0.08 -3.21 -7.30
C ALA A 69 -1.56 -2.96 -7.58
N ARG A 70 -1.93 -2.70 -8.85
CA ARG A 70 -3.32 -2.47 -9.25
C ARG A 70 -4.20 -3.69 -9.00
N ALA A 71 -3.74 -4.87 -9.39
CA ALA A 71 -4.46 -6.12 -9.17
C ALA A 71 -4.63 -6.42 -7.68
N ALA A 72 -3.59 -6.21 -6.88
CA ALA A 72 -3.64 -6.42 -5.43
C ALA A 72 -4.58 -5.44 -4.73
N PHE A 73 -4.54 -4.16 -5.11
CA PHE A 73 -5.46 -3.14 -4.59
C PHE A 73 -6.92 -3.49 -4.91
N ALA A 74 -7.22 -3.89 -6.15
CA ALA A 74 -8.57 -4.25 -6.56
C ALA A 74 -9.14 -5.43 -5.73
N ARG A 75 -8.32 -6.46 -5.47
CA ARG A 75 -8.72 -7.59 -4.62
C ARG A 75 -9.04 -7.15 -3.19
N VAL A 76 -8.18 -6.32 -2.60
CA VAL A 76 -8.37 -5.79 -1.24
C VAL A 76 -9.62 -4.91 -1.16
N ALA A 77 -9.79 -4.00 -2.11
CA ALA A 77 -10.94 -3.12 -2.17
C ALA A 77 -12.25 -3.93 -2.24
N GLN A 78 -12.29 -4.97 -3.09
CA GLN A 78 -13.44 -5.87 -3.18
C GLN A 78 -13.70 -6.61 -1.86
N GLN A 79 -12.66 -7.12 -1.18
CA GLN A 79 -12.79 -7.81 0.09
C GLN A 79 -13.36 -6.93 1.21
N HIS A 80 -13.00 -5.65 1.22
CA HIS A 80 -13.47 -4.70 2.24
C HIS A 80 -14.69 -3.88 1.82
N GLY A 81 -15.26 -4.13 0.63
CA GLY A 81 -16.38 -3.35 0.09
C GLY A 81 -16.02 -1.87 -0.15
N TRP A 82 -14.77 -1.59 -0.49
CA TRP A 82 -14.32 -0.25 -0.83
C TRP A 82 -14.58 0.04 -2.30
N GLU A 83 -15.31 1.14 -2.54
CA GLU A 83 -15.51 1.72 -3.87
C GLU A 83 -14.43 2.77 -4.19
#